data_AF-A0A2D6LIJ4-F1
#
_entry.id   AF-A0A2D6LIJ4-F1
#
_cell.length_a   1.000
_cell.length_b   1.000
_cell.length_c   1.000
_cell.angle_alpha   90.00
_cell.angle_beta   90.00
_cell.angle_gamma   90.00
#
_symmetry.space_group_name_H-M   'P 1'
#
loop_
_entity.id
_entity.type
_entity.pdbx_description
1 polymer ?
#
loop_
_entity_poly.entity_id
_entity_poly.type
_entity_poly.pdbx_seq_one_letter_code
_entity_poly.pdbx_strand_id
1 'polypeptide(L)'
;MSKKIFDYRYFVTGVIVIALLGAPILVKPVISAYTAYNVEPDTQINKTDLLNLQLSIINSSLVLCSDTNDKLLAELEDNHEQLVTCVGERSSYETNLSMQVSEYEKEINALSSVVTNMEGEIVDLEVKDEELNDLKVRYAMVVENSAHNICCKQRIDKPSISSYDVQDNKIVCLEEGTLKLVC
;
A
#
# COMPACT_ATOMS: atom_id res chain seq x y z
N MET A 1 -77.12 10.47 30.81
CA MET A 1 -76.63 9.99 32.11
C MET A 1 -77.19 8.60 32.35
N SER A 2 -76.41 7.55 32.10
CA SER A 2 -76.83 6.15 32.34
C SER A 2 -76.04 5.61 33.54
N LYS A 3 -76.75 5.36 34.65
CA LYS A 3 -76.20 4.74 35.87
C LYS A 3 -75.94 3.27 35.58
N LYS A 4 -74.67 2.85 35.54
CA LYS A 4 -74.30 1.43 35.55
C LYS A 4 -74.58 0.88 36.94
N ILE A 5 -75.60 0.04 37.06
CA ILE A 5 -75.88 -0.78 38.24
C ILE A 5 -74.77 -1.84 38.30
N PHE A 6 -73.90 -1.72 39.31
CA PHE A 6 -72.81 -2.66 39.54
C PHE A 6 -73.39 -3.88 40.25
N ASP A 7 -73.58 -4.98 39.52
CA ASP A 7 -74.18 -6.21 40.02
C ASP A 7 -73.26 -6.88 41.06
N TYR A 8 -73.65 -6.80 42.33
CA TYR A 8 -72.96 -7.38 43.49
C TYR A 8 -72.65 -8.89 43.33
N ARG A 9 -73.41 -9.60 42.51
CA ARG A 9 -73.21 -11.02 42.21
C ARG A 9 -71.84 -11.29 41.58
N TYR A 10 -71.36 -10.40 40.70
CA TYR A 10 -70.04 -10.54 40.06
C TYR A 10 -68.87 -10.31 41.03
N PHE A 11 -69.05 -9.40 42.00
CA PHE A 11 -68.05 -9.16 43.03
C PHE A 11 -67.91 -10.37 43.96
N VAL A 12 -69.03 -10.95 44.41
CA VAL A 12 -69.02 -12.12 45.28
C VAL A 12 -68.43 -13.34 44.56
N THR A 13 -68.80 -13.59 43.30
CA THR A 13 -68.18 -14.68 42.52
C THR A 13 -66.69 -14.44 42.28
N GLY A 14 -66.28 -13.19 42.04
CA GLY A 14 -64.86 -12.85 41.85
C GLY A 14 -64.02 -13.12 43.10
N VAL A 15 -64.53 -12.74 44.28
CA VAL A 15 -63.83 -12.98 45.56
C VAL A 15 -63.72 -14.48 45.87
N ILE A 16 -64.77 -15.27 45.59
CA ILE A 16 -64.75 -16.73 45.81
C ILE A 16 -63.74 -17.43 44.88
N VAL A 17 -63.66 -17.01 43.61
CA VAL A 17 -62.69 -17.56 42.64
C VAL A 17 -61.26 -17.21 43.04
N ILE A 18 -61.01 -15.98 43.50
CA ILE A 18 -59.68 -15.56 44.00
C ILE A 18 -59.32 -16.34 45.28
N ALA A 19 -60.27 -16.58 46.19
CA ALA A 19 -60.02 -17.38 47.38
C ALA A 19 -59.71 -18.85 47.07
N LEU A 20 -60.44 -19.47 46.12
CA LEU A 20 -60.23 -20.86 45.72
C LEU A 20 -58.93 -21.07 44.92
N LEU A 21 -58.54 -20.11 44.07
CA LEU A 21 -57.29 -20.20 43.29
C LEU A 21 -56.07 -19.70 44.06
N GLY A 22 -56.23 -18.76 45.01
CA GLY A 22 -55.15 -18.22 45.82
C GLY A 22 -54.76 -19.10 47.01
N ALA A 23 -55.71 -19.85 47.58
CA ALA A 23 -55.44 -20.77 48.69
C ALA A 23 -54.30 -21.78 48.40
N PRO A 24 -54.26 -22.53 47.27
CA PRO A 24 -53.20 -23.52 47.03
C PRO A 24 -51.80 -22.92 46.82
N ILE A 25 -51.68 -21.61 46.53
CA ILE A 25 -50.39 -20.92 46.37
C ILE A 25 -49.76 -20.63 47.75
N LEU A 26 -50.58 -20.39 48.78
CA LEU A 26 -50.11 -20.09 50.14
C LEU A 26 -49.89 -21.34 51.00
N VAL A 27 -50.59 -22.46 50.74
CA VAL A 27 -50.40 -23.69 51.54
C VAL A 27 -49.12 -24.45 51.16
N LYS A 28 -48.70 -24.42 49.89
CA LYS A 28 -47.50 -25.14 49.43
C LYS A 28 -46.20 -24.77 50.18
N PRO A 29 -45.86 -23.49 50.44
CA PRO A 29 -44.64 -23.16 51.17
C PRO A 29 -44.69 -23.51 52.67
N VAL A 30 -45.88 -23.64 53.27
CA VAL A 30 -46.01 -23.94 54.72
C VAL A 30 -45.81 -25.43 54.99
N ILE A 31 -46.33 -26.31 54.12
CA ILE A 31 -46.14 -27.76 54.29
C ILE A 31 -44.68 -28.15 54.04
N SER A 32 -44.02 -27.57 53.02
CA SER A 32 -42.59 -27.82 52.79
C SER A 32 -41.68 -27.25 53.89
N ALA A 33 -42.09 -26.17 54.56
CA ALA A 33 -41.38 -25.69 55.76
C ALA A 33 -41.59 -26.61 56.97
N TYR A 34 -42.79 -27.16 57.18
CA TYR A 34 -43.07 -28.03 58.32
C TYR A 34 -42.42 -29.42 58.19
N THR A 35 -42.36 -29.96 56.96
CA THR A 35 -41.60 -31.20 56.71
C THR A 35 -40.09 -30.99 56.79
N ALA A 36 -39.58 -29.76 56.61
CA ALA A 36 -38.16 -29.45 56.85
C ALA A 36 -37.84 -29.27 58.35
N TYR A 37 -38.83 -28.90 59.18
CA TYR A 37 -38.64 -28.61 60.60
C TYR A 37 -38.79 -29.84 61.53
N ASN A 38 -39.45 -30.90 61.06
CA ASN A 38 -39.62 -32.16 61.80
C ASN A 38 -38.82 -33.33 61.23
N VAL A 39 -37.79 -33.06 60.41
CA VAL A 39 -36.69 -34.03 60.25
C VAL A 39 -35.83 -33.89 61.49
N GLU A 40 -35.84 -34.91 62.35
CA GLU A 40 -34.83 -35.07 63.40
C GLU A 40 -33.44 -34.79 62.80
N PRO A 41 -32.57 -33.99 63.43
CA PRO A 41 -31.22 -33.74 62.93
C PRO A 41 -30.33 -34.97 63.18
N ASP A 42 -30.75 -36.15 62.72
CA ASP A 42 -29.96 -37.37 62.69
C ASP A 42 -29.29 -37.55 61.32
N THR A 43 -28.63 -36.48 60.90
CA THR A 43 -27.33 -36.63 60.26
C THR A 43 -26.39 -35.70 60.99
N GLN A 44 -25.72 -36.23 62.02
CA GLN A 44 -24.33 -35.84 62.24
C GLN A 44 -23.61 -36.18 60.93
N ILE A 45 -23.66 -35.27 59.94
CA ILE A 45 -22.64 -35.27 58.90
C ILE A 45 -21.36 -35.14 59.72
N ASN A 46 -20.61 -36.23 59.76
CA ASN A 46 -19.46 -36.32 60.61
C ASN A 46 -18.60 -35.10 60.23
N LYS A 47 -18.13 -34.31 61.21
CA LYS A 47 -17.33 -33.11 60.91
C LYS A 47 -16.16 -33.44 59.95
N THR A 48 -15.70 -34.68 60.02
CA THR A 48 -14.78 -35.37 59.12
C THR A 48 -15.26 -35.40 57.66
N ASP A 49 -16.52 -35.74 57.38
CA ASP A 49 -17.08 -35.82 56.02
C ASP A 49 -17.20 -34.43 55.38
N LEU A 50 -17.61 -33.43 56.15
CA LEU A 50 -17.63 -32.03 55.70
C LEU A 50 -16.22 -31.54 55.36
N LEU A 51 -15.24 -31.86 56.21
CA LEU A 51 -13.84 -31.49 55.98
C LEU A 51 -13.25 -32.19 54.76
N ASN A 52 -13.57 -33.48 54.55
CA ASN A 52 -13.15 -34.25 53.37
C ASN A 52 -13.74 -33.67 52.08
N LEU A 53 -15.00 -33.23 52.11
CA LEU A 53 -15.63 -32.55 50.97
C LEU A 53 -14.92 -31.21 50.66
N GLN A 54 -14.63 -30.40 51.67
CA GLN A 54 -13.90 -29.14 51.50
C GLN A 54 -12.49 -29.37 50.94
N LEU A 55 -11.77 -30.37 51.45
CA LEU A 55 -10.45 -30.75 50.94
C LEU A 55 -10.53 -31.19 49.48
N SER A 56 -11.54 -31.97 49.10
CA SER A 56 -11.75 -32.39 47.71
C SER A 56 -12.01 -31.21 46.77
N ILE A 57 -12.81 -30.23 47.20
CA ILE A 57 -13.10 -29.00 46.44
C ILE A 57 -11.83 -28.15 46.28
N ILE A 58 -11.08 -27.96 47.36
CA ILE A 58 -9.83 -27.18 47.34
C ILE A 58 -8.79 -27.88 46.46
N ASN A 59 -8.64 -29.21 46.57
CA ASN A 59 -7.71 -29.97 45.73
C ASN A 59 -8.09 -29.89 44.24
N SER A 60 -9.37 -30.00 43.92
CA SER A 60 -9.86 -29.84 42.54
C SER A 60 -9.59 -28.43 42.01
N SER A 61 -9.81 -27.40 42.83
CA SER A 61 -9.52 -26.01 42.49
C SER A 61 -8.02 -25.76 42.30
N LEU A 62 -7.17 -26.39 43.12
CA LEU A 62 -5.72 -26.30 43.02
C LEU A 62 -5.21 -26.95 41.72
N VAL A 63 -5.73 -28.13 41.37
CA VAL A 63 -5.40 -28.81 40.11
C VAL A 63 -5.81 -27.94 38.92
N LEU A 64 -7.04 -27.39 38.91
CA LEU A 64 -7.48 -26.47 37.85
C LEU A 64 -6.59 -25.23 37.73
N CYS A 65 -6.14 -24.68 38.87
CA CYS A 65 -5.21 -23.55 38.91
C CYS A 65 -3.85 -23.94 38.31
N SER A 66 -3.31 -25.09 38.69
CA SER A 66 -2.05 -25.62 38.14
C SER A 66 -2.16 -25.82 36.63
N ASP A 67 -3.19 -26.51 36.16
CA ASP A 67 -3.42 -26.77 34.73
C ASP A 67 -3.56 -25.47 33.92
N THR A 68 -4.21 -24.46 34.50
CA THR A 68 -4.36 -23.14 33.86
C THR A 68 -3.02 -22.41 33.82
N ASN A 69 -2.23 -22.47 34.89
CA ASN A 69 -0.91 -21.86 34.93
C ASN A 69 0.04 -22.52 33.91
N ASP A 70 0.02 -23.83 33.79
CA ASP A 70 0.84 -24.57 32.83
C ASP A 70 0.47 -24.22 31.38
N LYS A 71 -0.83 -24.05 31.08
CA LYS A 71 -1.30 -23.56 29.78
C LYS A 71 -0.83 -22.14 29.48
N LEU A 72 -0.94 -21.24 30.46
CA LEU A 72 -0.48 -19.86 30.30
C LEU A 72 1.03 -19.78 30.07
N LEU A 73 1.82 -20.63 30.74
CA LEU A 73 3.25 -20.73 30.51
C LEU A 73 3.56 -21.22 29.09
N ALA A 74 2.88 -22.27 28.63
CA ALA A 74 3.04 -22.78 27.26
C ALA A 74 2.67 -21.74 26.20
N GLU A 75 1.55 -21.02 26.39
CA GLU A 75 1.15 -19.92 25.49
C GLU A 75 2.16 -18.77 25.52
N LEU A 76 2.74 -18.45 26.68
CA LEU A 76 3.76 -17.42 26.79
C LEU A 76 5.04 -17.80 26.03
N GLU A 77 5.47 -19.05 26.14
CA GLU A 77 6.65 -19.57 25.42
C GLU A 77 6.43 -19.56 23.91
N ASP A 78 5.28 -20.05 23.43
CA ASP A 78 4.92 -20.04 21.99
C ASP A 78 4.87 -18.61 21.43
N ASN A 79 4.19 -17.69 22.14
CA ASN A 79 4.15 -16.29 21.74
C ASN A 79 5.54 -15.64 21.73
N HIS A 80 6.42 -16.03 22.66
CA HIS A 80 7.79 -15.54 22.69
C HIS A 80 8.59 -16.02 21.47
N GLU A 81 8.47 -17.30 21.11
CA GLU A 81 9.14 -17.87 19.93
C GLU A 81 8.65 -17.22 18.63
N GLN A 82 7.34 -17.02 18.50
CA GLN A 82 6.76 -16.31 17.35
C GLN A 82 7.25 -14.86 17.27
N LEU A 83 7.35 -14.17 18.41
CA LEU A 83 7.87 -12.80 18.45
C LEU A 83 9.35 -12.74 18.02
N VAL A 84 10.18 -13.66 18.51
CA VAL A 84 11.60 -13.73 18.14
C VAL A 84 11.75 -13.97 16.64
N THR A 85 10.96 -14.89 16.09
CA THR A 85 10.95 -15.20 14.64
C THR A 85 10.53 -13.97 13.83
N CYS A 86 9.42 -13.34 14.19
CA CYS A 86 8.91 -12.15 13.53
C CYS A 86 9.91 -10.98 13.55
N VAL A 87 10.60 -10.76 14.68
CA VAL A 87 11.65 -9.74 14.79
C VAL A 87 12.85 -10.07 13.89
N GLY A 88 13.23 -11.34 13.80
CA GLY A 88 14.29 -11.80 12.89
C GLY A 88 13.93 -11.58 11.42
N GLU A 89 12.73 -11.98 11.01
CA GLU A 89 12.23 -11.78 9.66
C GLU A 89 12.18 -10.29 9.29
N ARG A 90 11.63 -9.45 10.18
CA ARG A 90 11.60 -7.99 9.98
C ARG A 90 13.00 -7.43 9.75
N SER A 91 13.97 -7.81 10.58
CA SER A 91 15.36 -7.35 10.42
C SER A 91 15.98 -7.79 9.09
N SER A 92 15.67 -9.02 8.65
CA SER A 92 16.08 -9.49 7.32
C SER A 92 15.45 -8.67 6.20
N TYR A 93 14.15 -8.36 6.29
CA TYR A 93 13.46 -7.54 5.29
C TYR A 93 13.99 -6.11 5.24
N GLU A 94 14.25 -5.49 6.40
CA GLU A 94 14.86 -4.16 6.49
C GLU A 94 16.24 -4.13 5.82
N THR A 95 17.06 -5.16 6.05
CA THR A 95 18.39 -5.29 5.43
C THR A 95 18.28 -5.45 3.92
N ASN A 96 17.40 -6.32 3.44
CA ASN A 96 17.19 -6.54 2.01
C ASN A 96 16.67 -5.28 1.31
N LEU A 97 15.72 -4.58 1.93
CA LEU A 97 15.19 -3.33 1.40
C LEU A 97 16.27 -2.25 1.32
N SER A 98 17.08 -2.11 2.38
CA SER A 98 18.20 -1.17 2.42
C SER A 98 19.22 -1.44 1.30
N MET A 99 19.56 -2.71 1.06
CA MET A 99 20.45 -3.08 -0.05
C MET A 99 19.85 -2.72 -1.41
N GLN A 100 18.58 -3.05 -1.66
CA GLN A 100 17.92 -2.71 -2.92
C GLN A 100 17.85 -1.19 -3.15
N VAL A 101 17.54 -0.41 -2.12
CA VAL A 101 17.54 1.05 -2.21
C VAL A 101 18.93 1.56 -2.61
N SER A 102 19.99 1.05 -1.99
CA SER A 102 21.37 1.44 -2.33
C SER A 102 21.76 1.05 -3.77
N GLU A 103 21.28 -0.09 -4.27
CA GLU A 103 21.50 -0.51 -5.66
C GLU A 103 20.79 0.43 -6.64
N TYR A 104 19.52 0.72 -6.41
CA TYR A 104 18.77 1.65 -7.27
C TYR A 104 19.34 3.06 -7.25
N GLU A 105 19.81 3.56 -6.11
CA GLU A 105 20.49 4.86 -6.02
C GLU A 105 21.76 4.91 -6.88
N LYS A 106 22.54 3.83 -6.90
CA LYS A 106 23.74 3.74 -7.76
C LYS A 106 23.36 3.74 -9.24
N GLU A 107 22.34 2.97 -9.62
CA GLU A 107 21.85 2.93 -11.00
C GLU A 107 21.31 4.28 -11.47
N ILE A 108 20.52 4.95 -10.63
CA ILE A 108 20.00 6.30 -10.93
C ILE A 108 21.15 7.29 -11.15
N ASN A 109 22.16 7.27 -10.28
CA ASN A 109 23.31 8.16 -10.41
C ASN A 109 24.13 7.87 -11.66
N ALA A 110 24.33 6.59 -11.99
CA ALA A 110 25.03 6.19 -13.22
C ALA A 110 24.26 6.66 -14.46
N LEU A 111 22.94 6.43 -14.49
CA LEU A 111 22.10 6.83 -15.62
C LEU A 111 22.04 8.36 -15.77
N SER A 112 21.92 9.08 -14.66
CA SER A 112 21.95 10.55 -14.64
C SER A 112 23.25 11.12 -15.23
N SER A 113 24.39 10.52 -14.92
CA SER A 113 25.68 10.89 -15.52
C SER A 113 25.71 10.63 -17.02
N VAL A 114 25.13 9.52 -17.49
CA VAL A 114 25.05 9.22 -18.93
C VAL A 114 24.18 10.25 -19.66
N VAL A 115 23.01 10.58 -19.10
CA VAL A 115 22.11 11.59 -19.67
C VAL A 115 22.82 12.94 -19.77
N THR A 116 23.48 13.38 -18.70
CA THR A 116 24.20 14.66 -18.69
C THR A 116 25.30 14.71 -19.75
N ASN A 117 26.04 13.61 -19.94
CA ASN A 117 27.06 13.54 -20.98
C ASN A 117 26.45 13.59 -22.39
N MET A 118 25.35 12.86 -22.63
CA MET A 118 24.64 12.89 -23.91
C MET A 118 24.08 14.28 -24.24
N GLU A 119 23.55 14.99 -23.25
CA GLU A 119 23.10 16.37 -23.43
C GLU A 119 24.27 17.28 -23.84
N GLY A 120 25.45 17.10 -23.24
CA GLY A 120 26.67 17.82 -23.65
C GLY A 120 27.07 17.51 -25.09
N GLU A 121 27.06 16.24 -25.49
CA GLU A 121 27.38 15.82 -26.86
C GLU A 121 26.40 16.39 -27.90
N ILE A 122 25.12 16.50 -27.55
CA ILE A 122 24.10 17.10 -28.42
C ILE A 122 24.42 18.58 -28.66
N VAL A 123 24.72 19.34 -27.60
CA VAL A 123 25.10 20.75 -27.72
C VAL A 123 26.35 20.92 -28.59
N ASP A 124 27.37 20.09 -28.38
CA ASP A 124 28.59 20.12 -29.19
C ASP A 124 28.33 19.82 -30.69
N LEU A 125 27.37 18.93 -30.97
CA LEU A 125 26.96 18.63 -32.35
C LEU A 125 26.18 19.79 -32.98
N GLU A 126 25.30 20.45 -32.23
CA GLU A 126 24.56 21.63 -32.69
C GLU A 126 25.51 22.78 -33.05
N VAL A 127 26.50 23.04 -32.20
CA VAL A 127 27.53 24.06 -32.47
C VAL A 127 28.32 23.73 -33.74
N LYS A 128 28.74 22.46 -33.91
CA LYS A 128 29.45 22.04 -35.12
C LYS A 128 28.60 22.14 -36.39
N ASP A 129 27.30 21.89 -36.31
CA ASP A 129 26.40 22.04 -37.44
C ASP A 129 26.24 23.51 -37.85
N GLU A 130 26.14 24.41 -36.86
CA GLU A 130 26.12 25.86 -37.09
C GLU A 130 27.42 26.34 -37.76
N GLU A 131 28.58 25.93 -37.24
CA GLU A 131 29.88 26.25 -37.82
C GLU A 131 30.03 25.73 -39.26
N LEU A 132 29.56 24.51 -39.53
CA LEU A 132 29.57 23.91 -40.86
C LEU A 132 28.69 24.71 -41.83
N ASN A 133 27.51 25.14 -41.37
CA ASN A 133 26.58 25.92 -42.20
C ASN A 133 27.16 27.30 -42.53
N ASP A 134 27.71 28.00 -41.55
CA ASP A 134 28.42 29.27 -41.74
C ASP A 134 29.61 29.12 -42.70
N LEU A 135 30.40 28.05 -42.57
CA LEU A 135 31.48 27.74 -43.49
C LEU A 135 30.99 27.49 -44.92
N LYS A 136 29.89 26.76 -45.11
CA LYS A 136 29.26 26.52 -46.43
C LYS A 136 28.82 27.84 -47.07
N VAL A 137 28.18 28.72 -46.32
CA VAL A 137 27.75 30.04 -46.80
C VAL A 137 28.94 30.88 -47.23
N ARG A 138 29.99 30.95 -46.41
CA ARG A 138 31.24 31.66 -46.78
C ARG A 138 31.89 31.07 -48.02
N TYR A 139 31.99 29.75 -48.10
CA TYR A 139 32.57 29.06 -49.25
C TYR A 139 31.78 29.37 -50.54
N ALA A 140 30.44 29.31 -50.48
CA ALA A 140 29.59 29.65 -51.61
C ALA A 140 29.81 31.08 -52.11
N MET A 141 29.91 32.07 -51.20
CA MET A 141 30.24 33.46 -51.57
C MET A 141 31.62 33.60 -52.23
N VAL A 142 32.63 32.88 -51.74
CA VAL A 142 33.98 32.91 -52.33
C VAL A 142 33.97 32.30 -53.73
N VAL A 143 33.29 31.17 -53.89
CA VAL A 143 33.11 30.49 -55.19
C VAL A 143 32.39 31.41 -56.17
N GLU A 144 31.27 32.01 -55.78
CA GLU A 144 30.48 32.89 -56.64
C GLU A 144 31.30 34.11 -57.09
N ASN A 145 31.95 34.79 -56.15
CA ASN A 145 32.81 35.94 -56.47
C ASN A 145 33.99 35.56 -57.37
N SER A 146 34.59 34.40 -57.12
CA SER A 146 35.68 33.89 -57.95
C SER A 146 35.18 33.52 -59.35
N ALA A 147 33.98 32.94 -59.46
CA ALA A 147 33.38 32.58 -60.74
C ALA A 147 33.02 33.81 -61.55
N HIS A 148 32.48 34.86 -60.92
CA HIS A 148 32.30 36.16 -61.56
C HIS A 148 33.64 36.70 -62.08
N ASN A 149 34.71 36.69 -61.29
CA ASN A 149 35.99 37.20 -61.76
C ASN A 149 36.61 36.38 -62.92
N ILE A 150 36.51 35.05 -62.85
CA ILE A 150 37.15 34.15 -63.82
C ILE A 150 36.29 34.01 -65.08
N CYS A 151 35.04 33.62 -64.93
CA CYS A 151 34.18 33.26 -66.05
C CYS A 151 33.66 34.48 -66.80
N CYS A 152 33.44 35.62 -66.14
CA CYS A 152 33.06 36.85 -66.85
C CYS A 152 34.19 37.35 -67.74
N LYS A 153 35.44 37.20 -67.29
CA LYS A 153 36.60 37.49 -68.13
C LYS A 153 36.65 36.57 -69.34
N GLN A 154 36.45 35.26 -69.16
CA GLN A 154 36.40 34.31 -70.28
C GLN A 154 35.21 34.55 -71.22
N ARG A 155 34.08 35.04 -70.70
CA ARG A 155 32.87 35.35 -71.49
C ARG A 155 33.11 36.46 -72.51
N ILE A 156 34.03 37.39 -72.22
CA ILE A 156 34.44 38.42 -73.19
C ILE A 156 35.04 37.77 -74.44
N ASP A 157 35.84 36.71 -74.27
CA ASP A 157 36.45 35.98 -75.37
C ASP A 157 35.50 34.93 -75.98
N LYS A 158 34.61 34.36 -75.17
CA LYS A 158 33.63 33.34 -75.54
C LYS A 158 32.22 33.69 -75.04
N PRO A 159 31.42 34.42 -75.84
CA PRO A 159 30.11 34.91 -75.41
C PRO A 159 29.09 33.81 -75.06
N SER A 160 29.32 32.57 -75.47
CA SER A 160 28.47 31.43 -75.17
C SER A 160 28.49 31.00 -73.70
N ILE A 161 29.49 31.42 -72.91
CA ILE A 161 29.57 31.11 -71.48
C ILE A 161 28.45 31.84 -70.71
N SER A 162 27.53 31.08 -70.11
CA SER A 162 26.38 31.63 -69.37
C SER A 162 26.26 31.11 -67.94
N SER A 163 27.10 30.15 -67.55
CA SER A 163 27.02 29.45 -66.28
C SER A 163 28.40 29.00 -65.79
N TYR A 164 28.46 28.50 -64.56
CA TYR A 164 29.66 27.88 -64.01
C TYR A 164 29.30 26.65 -63.17
N ASP A 165 30.31 25.82 -62.92
CA ASP A 165 30.23 24.68 -62.00
C ASP A 165 31.52 24.57 -61.19
N VAL A 166 31.46 23.86 -60.05
CA VAL A 166 32.63 23.58 -59.21
C VAL A 166 32.93 22.09 -59.26
N GLN A 167 34.02 21.74 -59.93
CA GLN A 167 34.49 20.36 -60.06
C GLN A 167 35.91 20.26 -59.53
N ASP A 168 36.16 19.29 -58.64
CA ASP A 168 37.47 19.07 -58.02
C ASP A 168 38.09 20.35 -57.41
N ASN A 169 37.27 21.14 -56.70
CA ASN A 169 37.65 22.43 -56.12
C ASN A 169 38.13 23.48 -57.15
N LYS A 170 37.69 23.38 -58.41
CA LYS A 170 37.98 24.35 -59.47
C LYS A 170 36.71 24.86 -60.09
N ILE A 171 36.71 26.15 -60.44
CA ILE A 171 35.61 26.78 -61.16
C ILE A 171 35.77 26.47 -62.65
N VAL A 172 34.76 25.85 -63.22
CA VAL A 172 34.66 25.54 -64.65
C VAL A 172 33.56 26.40 -65.26
N CYS A 173 33.90 27.17 -66.28
CA CYS A 173 32.96 28.05 -66.97
C CYS A 173 32.26 27.26 -68.08
N LEU A 174 30.93 27.26 -68.09
CA LEU A 174 30.11 26.40 -68.95
C LEU A 174 29.13 27.24 -69.79
N GLU A 175 28.78 26.71 -70.96
CA GLU A 175 27.76 27.33 -71.83
C GLU A 175 26.35 27.13 -71.27
N GLU A 176 26.11 26.00 -70.60
CA GLU A 176 24.87 25.67 -69.88
C GLU A 176 25.19 24.93 -68.58
N GLY A 177 24.47 25.26 -67.50
CA GLY A 177 24.76 24.77 -66.16
C GLY A 177 23.73 25.21 -65.12
N THR A 178 23.82 24.67 -63.92
CA THR A 178 22.88 24.89 -62.81
C THR A 178 23.09 26.25 -62.11
N LEU A 179 24.33 26.69 -61.99
CA LEU A 179 24.68 27.98 -61.40
C LEU A 179 24.83 29.03 -62.50
N LYS A 180 23.87 29.95 -62.56
CA LYS A 180 23.87 31.04 -63.55
C LYS A 180 24.98 32.02 -63.26
N LEU A 181 25.71 32.41 -64.30
CA LEU A 181 26.76 33.40 -64.22
C LEU A 181 26.19 34.80 -64.45
N VAL A 182 26.42 35.73 -63.52
CA VAL A 182 26.02 37.14 -63.67
C VAL A 182 27.26 38.02 -63.75
N CYS A 183 27.44 38.61 -64.94
CA CYS A 183 28.34 39.73 -65.20
C CYS A 183 27.49 40.79 -65.88
#